data_AF-A0A3M2TDF5-F1
#
_entry.id   AF-A0A3M2TDF5-F1
#
_cell.length_a   1.000
_cell.length_b   1.000
_cell.length_c   1.000
_cell.angle_alpha   90.00
_cell.angle_beta   90.00
_cell.angle_gamma   90.00
#
_symmetry.space_group_name_H-M   'P 1'
#
loop_
_entity.id
_entity.type
_entity.pdbx_description
1 polymer ?
#
loop_
_entity_poly.entity_id
_entity_poly.type
_entity_poly.pdbx_seq_one_letter_code
_entity_poly.pdbx_strand_id
1 'polypeptide(L)'
;MAGQAALIADTIIGMKRARRREDFDSGPDDPIIQPTNRGNKLQANSRFVREGALGYINPGDYYKQKVEHAGYTRYTLQPNPPRYDSEGDELDEDDEDSEADAAAAEENPFSDIALESRFAFAF
;
A
#
# COMPACT_ATOMS: atom_id res chain seq x y z
N MET A 1 41.14 -14.85 -24.82
CA MET A 1 40.03 -14.00 -24.35
C MET A 1 39.63 -14.22 -22.87
N ALA A 2 40.05 -15.29 -22.17
CA ALA A 2 39.61 -15.54 -20.79
C ALA A 2 40.31 -14.67 -19.71
N GLY A 3 41.60 -14.34 -19.88
CA GLY A 3 42.37 -13.56 -18.89
C GLY A 3 41.92 -12.10 -18.76
N GLN A 4 41.52 -11.46 -19.86
CA GLN A 4 40.99 -10.09 -19.84
C GLN A 4 39.63 -10.02 -19.15
N ALA A 5 38.78 -11.04 -19.34
CA ALA A 5 37.49 -11.14 -18.66
C ALA A 5 37.65 -11.31 -17.14
N ALA A 6 38.65 -12.07 -16.68
CA ALA A 6 38.95 -12.22 -15.26
C ALA A 6 39.38 -10.89 -14.60
N LEU A 7 40.26 -10.13 -15.25
CA LEU A 7 40.70 -8.81 -14.76
C LEU A 7 39.54 -7.80 -14.69
N ILE A 8 38.64 -7.82 -15.67
CA ILE A 8 37.45 -6.96 -15.67
C ILE A 8 36.50 -7.38 -14.54
N ALA A 9 36.31 -8.67 -14.30
CA ALA A 9 35.47 -9.15 -13.21
C ALA A 9 36.02 -8.74 -11.83
N ASP A 10 37.32 -8.90 -11.61
CA ASP A 10 37.97 -8.53 -10.34
C ASP A 10 37.91 -7.03 -10.07
N THR A 11 38.09 -6.20 -11.09
CA THR A 11 37.94 -4.75 -10.97
C THR A 11 36.50 -4.33 -10.67
N ILE A 12 35.51 -4.95 -11.31
CA ILE A 12 34.08 -4.71 -11.01
C ILE A 12 33.75 -5.11 -9.56
N ILE A 13 34.24 -6.25 -9.10
CA ILE A 13 34.03 -6.71 -7.71
C ILE A 13 34.71 -5.75 -6.72
N GLY A 14 35.93 -5.29 -7.03
CA GLY A 14 36.66 -4.28 -6.27
C GLY A 14 35.89 -2.97 -6.17
N MET A 15 35.40 -2.44 -7.30
CA MET A 15 34.60 -1.21 -7.35
C MET A 15 33.27 -1.34 -6.60
N LYS A 16 32.57 -2.48 -6.73
CA LYS A 16 31.34 -2.77 -5.96
C LYS A 16 31.60 -2.85 -4.46
N ARG A 17 32.77 -3.30 -4.03
CA ARG A 17 33.17 -3.34 -2.62
C ARG A 17 33.56 -1.97 -2.10
N ALA A 18 34.24 -1.15 -2.90
CA ALA A 18 34.60 0.23 -2.57
C ALA A 18 33.35 1.10 -2.39
N ARG A 19 32.43 1.09 -3.37
CA ARG A 19 31.18 1.84 -3.30
C ARG A 19 30.34 1.50 -2.07
N ARG A 20 30.21 0.22 -1.74
CA ARG A 20 29.51 -0.20 -0.51
C ARG A 20 30.16 0.35 0.75
N ARG A 21 31.49 0.51 0.80
CA ARG A 21 32.19 1.08 1.97
C ARG A 21 31.95 2.58 2.10
N GLU A 22 31.92 3.32 0.99
CA GLU A 22 31.59 4.75 1.00
C GLU A 22 30.21 5.02 1.60
N ASP A 23 29.21 4.18 1.28
CA ASP A 23 27.86 4.27 1.88
C ASP A 23 27.87 4.06 3.42
N PHE A 24 28.90 3.43 3.98
CA PHE A 24 29.06 3.24 5.44
C PHE A 24 29.92 4.30 6.13
N ASP A 25 30.70 5.08 5.36
CA ASP A 25 31.71 6.02 5.88
C ASP A 25 31.25 7.48 5.84
N SER A 26 30.10 7.76 5.23
CA SER A 26 29.30 8.94 5.62
C SER A 26 28.96 8.77 7.09
N GLY A 27 29.63 9.55 7.95
CA GLY A 27 29.54 9.45 9.41
C GLY A 27 28.09 9.36 9.92
N PRO A 28 27.90 8.86 11.14
CA PRO A 28 26.56 8.54 11.63
C PRO A 28 25.67 9.77 11.51
N ASP A 29 24.59 9.64 10.73
CA ASP A 29 23.51 10.62 10.76
C ASP A 29 23.04 10.78 12.22
N ASP A 30 22.27 11.83 12.52
CA ASP A 30 21.62 11.90 13.83
C ASP A 30 20.75 10.64 14.06
N PRO A 31 20.62 10.17 15.31
CA PRO A 31 19.80 9.00 15.61
C PRO A 31 18.35 9.28 15.21
N ILE A 32 17.75 8.36 14.44
CA ILE A 32 16.34 8.45 14.10
C ILE A 32 15.52 8.12 15.35
N ILE A 33 14.94 9.14 15.97
CA ILE A 33 14.14 9.03 17.20
C ILE A 33 12.75 8.45 16.91
N GLN A 34 12.33 8.46 15.63
CA GLN A 34 11.04 7.94 15.21
C GLN A 34 11.01 6.40 15.22
N PRO A 35 9.90 5.77 15.63
CA PRO A 35 9.78 4.31 15.68
C PRO A 35 9.77 3.63 14.31
N THR A 36 9.77 4.42 13.22
CA THR A 36 9.56 3.96 11.84
C THR A 36 10.56 4.60 10.90
N ASN A 37 10.95 3.90 9.84
CA ASN A 37 11.81 4.46 8.80
C ASN A 37 11.06 5.34 7.76
N ARG A 38 9.78 5.66 7.98
CA ARG A 38 8.99 6.54 7.09
C ARG A 38 9.58 7.94 7.09
N GLY A 39 9.91 8.47 5.91
CA GLY A 39 10.57 9.77 5.74
C GLY A 39 12.11 9.72 5.82
N ASN A 40 12.68 8.67 6.41
CA ASN A 40 14.12 8.56 6.66
C ASN A 40 14.80 7.45 5.85
N LYS A 41 14.15 6.86 4.85
CA LYS A 41 14.64 5.67 4.10
C LYS A 41 16.00 5.86 3.41
N LEU A 42 16.39 7.10 3.13
CA LEU A 42 17.67 7.42 2.47
C LEU A 42 18.80 7.71 3.47
N GLN A 43 18.49 7.85 4.77
CA GLN A 43 19.49 8.07 5.81
C GLN A 43 20.26 6.77 6.10
N ALA A 44 21.54 6.88 6.41
CA ALA A 44 22.40 5.73 6.70
C ALA A 44 21.89 4.96 7.94
N ASN A 45 21.34 5.69 8.92
CA ASN A 45 20.80 5.13 10.16
C ASN A 45 19.43 4.44 10.01
N SER A 46 18.79 4.54 8.84
CA SER A 46 17.46 3.96 8.61
C SER A 46 17.42 2.44 8.73
N ARG A 47 18.58 1.77 8.57
CA ARG A 47 18.76 0.32 8.76
C ARG A 47 18.64 -0.13 10.22
N PHE A 48 18.82 0.78 11.17
CA PHE A 48 18.72 0.49 12.61
C PHE A 48 17.31 0.72 13.17
N VAL A 49 16.43 1.35 12.38
CA VAL A 49 15.00 1.49 12.67
C VAL A 49 14.26 0.33 11.98
N ARG A 50 13.21 -0.22 12.59
CA ARG A 50 12.43 -1.32 11.98
C ARG A 50 11.99 -0.94 10.57
N GLU A 51 12.60 -1.59 9.59
CA GLU A 51 12.31 -1.36 8.19
C GLU A 51 10.86 -1.73 7.87
N GLY A 52 10.10 -0.78 7.33
CA GLY A 52 8.74 -1.06 6.84
C GLY A 52 7.65 -1.07 7.91
N ALA A 53 7.96 -0.80 9.18
CA ALA A 53 6.91 -0.47 10.15
C ALA A 53 6.25 0.85 9.69
N LEU A 54 4.98 0.80 9.27
CA LEU A 54 4.17 2.01 9.36
C LEU A 54 4.06 2.35 10.84
N GLY A 55 4.09 3.64 11.19
CA GLY A 55 3.91 4.06 12.58
C GLY A 55 2.59 3.57 13.16
N TYR A 56 2.30 3.96 14.40
CA TYR A 56 0.93 3.89 14.89
C TYR A 56 0.05 4.74 13.99
N ILE A 57 -0.49 4.13 12.93
CA ILE A 57 -1.67 4.63 12.25
C ILE A 57 -2.77 4.37 13.26
N ASN A 58 -3.43 5.41 13.73
CA ASN A 58 -4.68 5.24 14.42
C ASN A 58 -5.76 5.16 13.33
N PRO A 59 -6.14 3.96 12.85
CA PRO A 59 -7.14 3.83 11.78
C PRO A 59 -8.47 4.50 12.18
N GLY A 60 -8.75 4.56 13.49
CA GLY A 60 -9.88 5.27 14.09
C GLY A 60 -10.02 6.72 13.63
N ASP A 61 -8.90 7.44 13.47
CA ASP A 61 -8.90 8.85 13.09
C ASP A 61 -9.22 9.07 11.61
N TYR A 62 -9.14 8.02 10.78
CA TYR A 62 -9.36 8.09 9.34
C TYR A 62 -10.77 7.67 8.93
N TYR A 63 -11.50 6.95 9.79
CA TYR A 63 -12.89 6.61 9.54
C TYR A 63 -13.76 7.85 9.65
N LYS A 64 -14.52 8.13 8.60
CA LYS A 64 -15.37 9.33 8.51
C LYS A 64 -16.80 9.07 8.96
N GLN A 65 -17.25 7.81 8.84
CA GLN A 65 -18.65 7.46 9.03
C GLN A 65 -18.82 6.16 9.81
N LYS A 66 -19.87 6.14 10.63
CA LYS A 66 -20.39 4.98 11.34
C LYS A 66 -21.67 4.54 10.62
N VAL A 67 -21.74 3.28 10.19
CA VAL A 67 -22.87 2.72 9.43
C VAL A 67 -23.36 1.43 10.05
N GLU A 68 -24.67 1.23 10.07
CA GLU A 68 -25.30 -0.03 10.46
C GLU A 68 -25.44 -0.91 9.23
N HIS A 69 -24.97 -2.15 9.32
CA HIS A 69 -24.96 -3.10 8.22
C HIS A 69 -25.05 -4.52 8.78
N ALA A 70 -25.94 -5.34 8.24
CA ALA A 70 -26.19 -6.72 8.68
C ALA A 70 -26.36 -6.87 10.21
N GLY A 71 -27.01 -5.90 10.88
CA GLY A 71 -27.31 -5.95 12.31
C GLY A 71 -26.14 -5.60 13.24
N TYR A 72 -25.01 -5.14 12.73
CA TYR A 72 -23.91 -4.61 13.52
C TYR A 72 -23.44 -3.24 13.01
N THR A 73 -22.74 -2.50 13.86
CA THR A 73 -22.17 -1.22 13.45
C THR A 73 -20.72 -1.38 12.99
N ARG A 74 -20.41 -0.86 11.81
CA ARG A 74 -19.06 -0.75 11.26
C ARG A 74 -18.66 0.70 10.99
N TYR A 75 -17.35 0.93 10.94
CA TYR A 75 -16.76 2.20 10.54
C TYR A 75 -16.27 2.10 9.10
N THR A 76 -16.57 3.11 8.28
CA THR A 76 -16.17 3.16 6.87
C THR A 76 -15.44 4.47 6.57
N LEU A 77 -14.57 4.40 5.57
CA LEU A 77 -13.88 5.59 5.05
C LEU A 77 -14.81 6.40 4.14
N GLN A 78 -15.55 5.71 3.28
CA GLN A 78 -16.49 6.26 2.30
C GLN A 78 -17.48 5.14 1.88
N PRO A 79 -18.76 5.43 1.62
CA PRO A 79 -19.67 4.51 0.94
C PRO A 79 -19.31 4.34 -0.55
N ASN A 80 -19.85 3.31 -1.20
CA ASN A 80 -19.77 3.22 -2.66
C ASN A 80 -20.54 4.40 -3.29
N PRO A 81 -20.06 4.95 -4.43
CA PRO A 81 -20.82 5.94 -5.17
C PRO A 81 -22.19 5.38 -5.62
N PRO A 82 -23.23 6.22 -5.72
CA PRO A 82 -24.51 5.82 -6.30
C PRO A 82 -24.32 5.43 -7.77
N ARG A 83 -25.08 4.43 -8.20
CA ARG A 83 -25.07 3.92 -9.57
C ARG A 83 -26.23 4.53 -10.35
N TYR A 84 -26.03 4.74 -11.65
CA TYR A 84 -27.05 5.28 -12.53
C TYR A 84 -27.20 4.37 -13.75
N ASP A 85 -28.44 4.17 -14.19
CA ASP A 85 -28.73 3.45 -15.43
C ASP A 85 -28.47 4.34 -16.67
N SER A 86 -28.68 3.76 -17.86
CA SER A 86 -28.52 4.47 -19.14
C SER A 86 -29.48 5.65 -19.35
N GLU A 87 -30.59 5.71 -18.60
CA GLU A 87 -31.56 6.83 -18.62
C GLU A 87 -31.20 7.92 -17.59
N GLY A 88 -30.26 7.62 -16.69
CA GLY A 88 -29.77 8.51 -15.64
C GLY A 88 -30.54 8.39 -14.33
N ASP A 89 -31.37 7.37 -14.17
CA ASP A 89 -32.07 7.06 -12.93
C ASP A 89 -31.16 6.29 -11.97
N GLU A 90 -31.29 6.57 -10.68
CA GLU A 90 -30.46 5.95 -9.64
C GLU A 90 -30.86 4.48 -9.45
N LEU A 91 -29.86 3.60 -9.43
CA LEU A 91 -30.02 2.16 -9.24
C LEU A 91 -29.81 1.78 -7.78
N ASP A 92 -30.63 0.87 -7.28
CA ASP A 92 -30.45 0.27 -5.96
C ASP A 92 -29.26 -0.71 -5.95
N GLU A 93 -28.75 -1.06 -4.77
CA GLU A 93 -27.60 -1.98 -4.62
C GLU A 93 -27.86 -3.38 -5.22
N ASP A 94 -29.13 -3.80 -5.30
CA ASP A 94 -29.56 -5.09 -5.82
C ASP A 94 -29.86 -5.06 -7.33
N ASP A 95 -29.83 -3.89 -7.97
CA ASP A 95 -30.12 -3.74 -9.40
C ASP A 95 -28.90 -4.11 -10.26
N GLU A 96 -29.11 -5.03 -11.20
CA GLU A 96 -28.09 -5.49 -12.13
C GLU A 96 -28.09 -4.63 -13.41
N ASP A 97 -27.06 -3.80 -13.59
CA ASP A 97 -26.81 -3.04 -14.81
C ASP A 97 -25.33 -3.04 -15.16
N SER A 98 -24.98 -3.69 -16.27
CA SER A 98 -23.58 -3.90 -16.67
C SER A 98 -22.82 -2.62 -17.03
N GLU A 99 -23.51 -1.58 -17.49
CA GLU A 99 -22.89 -0.30 -17.84
C GLU A 99 -22.61 0.50 -16.56
N ALA A 100 -23.57 0.52 -15.65
CA ALA A 100 -23.41 1.12 -14.33
C ALA A 100 -22.33 0.41 -13.49
N ASP A 101 -22.28 -0.92 -13.54
CA ASP A 101 -21.24 -1.73 -12.88
C ASP A 101 -19.84 -1.37 -13.40
N ALA A 102 -19.70 -1.27 -14.73
CA ALA A 102 -18.43 -0.90 -15.34
C ALA A 102 -17.98 0.51 -14.95
N ALA A 103 -18.90 1.48 -14.93
CA ALA A 103 -18.61 2.84 -14.50
C ALA A 103 -18.23 2.89 -13.01
N ALA A 104 -18.94 2.14 -12.15
CA ALA A 104 -18.63 2.05 -10.73
C ALA A 104 -17.23 1.44 -10.48
N ALA A 105 -16.85 0.43 -11.27
CA ALA A 105 -15.53 -0.21 -11.18
C ALA A 105 -14.38 0.71 -11.62
N GLU A 106 -14.62 1.66 -12.52
CA GLU A 106 -13.63 2.68 -12.91
C GLU A 106 -13.33 3.66 -11.77
N GLU A 107 -14.33 4.06 -10.98
CA GLU A 107 -14.15 4.95 -9.83
C GLU A 107 -13.69 4.20 -8.57
N ASN A 108 -14.29 3.04 -8.31
CA ASN A 108 -13.98 2.18 -7.19
C ASN A 108 -13.68 0.75 -7.67
N PRO A 109 -12.40 0.34 -7.77
CA PRO A 109 -12.01 -1.00 -8.20
C PRO A 109 -12.53 -2.14 -7.32
N PHE A 110 -13.14 -1.83 -6.17
CA PHE A 110 -13.72 -2.79 -5.24
C PHE A 110 -15.26 -2.68 -5.16
N SER A 111 -15.91 -1.96 -6.07
CA SER A 111 -17.37 -1.79 -6.14
C SER A 111 -18.12 -3.12 -6.07
N ASP A 112 -17.63 -4.12 -6.79
CA ASP A 112 -18.32 -5.41 -6.99
C ASP A 112 -18.02 -6.42 -5.88
N ILE A 113 -17.26 -6.03 -4.85
CA ILE A 113 -16.85 -6.94 -3.77
C ILE A 113 -17.85 -6.84 -2.62
N ALA A 114 -18.84 -7.73 -2.63
CA ALA A 114 -19.63 -8.02 -1.43
C ALA A 114 -18.81 -8.89 -0.47
N LEU A 115 -18.27 -8.29 0.59
CA LEU A 115 -17.52 -9.03 1.63
C LEU A 115 -18.41 -10.07 2.32
N GLU A 116 -19.69 -9.79 2.46
CA GLU A 116 -20.67 -10.65 3.15
C GLU A 116 -20.87 -12.00 2.43
N SER A 117 -20.92 -11.98 1.10
CA SER A 117 -21.12 -13.21 0.31
C SER A 117 -19.86 -14.09 0.24
N ARG A 118 -18.67 -13.50 0.43
CA ARG A 118 -17.39 -14.22 0.30
C ARG A 118 -16.84 -14.79 1.60
N PHE A 119 -17.28 -14.29 2.75
CA PHE A 119 -16.87 -14.82 4.07
C PHE A 119 -17.89 -15.75 4.73
N ALA A 120 -18.98 -16.11 4.04
CA ALA A 120 -20.03 -17.00 4.55
C ALA A 120 -19.60 -18.48 4.77
N PHE A 121 -18.35 -18.85 4.45
CA PHE A 121 -17.81 -20.20 4.65
C PHE A 121 -16.59 -20.19 5.59
N ALA A 122 -16.81 -19.93 6.87
CA ALA A 122 -15.85 -20.25 7.93
C ALA A 122 -16.58 -20.49 9.25
N PHE A 123 -17.25 -21.64 9.34
CA PHE A 123 -17.63 -22.30 10.58
C PHE A 123 -17.17 -23.75 10.54
#